data_AF-A0A550H3G3-F1
#
_entry.id   AF-A0A550H3G3-F1
#
_cell.length_a   1.000
_cell.length_b   1.000
_cell.length_c   1.000
_cell.angle_alpha   90.00
_cell.angle_beta   90.00
_cell.angle_gamma   90.00
#
_symmetry.space_group_name_H-M   'P 1'
#
loop_
_entity.id
_entity.type
_entity.pdbx_description
1 polymer ?
#
loop_
_entity_poly.entity_id
_entity_poly.type
_entity_poly.pdbx_seq_one_letter_code
_entity_poly.pdbx_strand_id
1 'polypeptide(L)'
;MATIETIGYGGKKPDDFFRKLEALNPSIVVDVRENPYNAFLGVYTLHQLEKRLGSKYIWIKELGNKTRMMPPTLVDEEAGLEKLRELSLKHPKIVLLCTEKKEEDCYRSYVKKRFLELNSEC
;
A
#
# COMPACT_ATOMS: atom_id res chain seq x y z
N MET A 1 -12.85 8.51 -11.12
CA MET A 1 -11.82 7.48 -10.88
C MET A 1 -10.90 7.95 -9.76
N ALA A 2 -10.53 7.07 -8.84
CA ALA A 2 -9.55 7.40 -7.80
C ALA A 2 -8.13 7.41 -8.37
N THR A 3 -7.27 8.29 -7.86
CA THR A 3 -5.84 8.28 -8.17
C THR A 3 -5.12 7.31 -7.23
N ILE A 4 -4.31 6.41 -7.80
CA ILE A 4 -3.46 5.50 -7.03
C ILE A 4 -1.99 5.92 -7.12
N GLU A 5 -1.43 6.26 -5.97
CA GLU A 5 -0.01 6.56 -5.77
C GLU A 5 0.62 5.49 -4.88
N THR A 6 1.95 5.46 -4.80
CA THR A 6 2.67 4.46 -4.00
C THR A 6 3.71 5.12 -3.11
N ILE A 7 3.97 4.51 -1.96
CA ILE A 7 5.02 4.94 -1.05
C ILE A 7 5.69 3.74 -0.38
N GLY A 8 7.01 3.84 -0.22
CA GLY A 8 7.80 2.89 0.56
C GLY A 8 8.63 3.59 1.61
N TYR A 9 8.77 2.95 2.78
CA TYR A 9 9.58 3.45 3.89
C TYR A 9 11.02 2.90 3.92
N GLY A 10 11.36 1.91 3.09
CA GLY A 10 12.67 1.26 3.09
C GLY A 10 13.84 2.24 3.07
N GLY A 11 14.70 2.16 4.09
CA GLY A 11 15.88 3.02 4.25
C GLY A 11 15.59 4.52 4.41
N LYS A 12 14.36 4.91 4.76
CA LYS A 12 13.98 6.30 5.05
C LYS A 12 13.90 6.54 6.56
N LYS A 13 14.31 7.73 6.98
CA LYS A 13 14.03 8.21 8.33
C LYS A 13 12.51 8.40 8.50
N PRO A 14 11.96 8.15 9.69
CA PRO A 14 10.53 8.32 9.95
C PRO A 14 9.99 9.67 9.52
N ASP A 15 10.66 10.76 9.89
CA ASP A 15 10.22 12.12 9.58
C ASP A 15 10.17 12.38 8.07
N ASP A 16 11.19 11.91 7.32
CA ASP A 16 11.23 12.02 5.87
C ASP A 16 10.12 11.21 5.20
N PHE A 17 9.79 10.05 5.76
CA PHE A 17 8.69 9.22 5.27
C PHE A 17 7.34 9.90 5.50
N PHE A 18 7.06 10.35 6.73
CA PHE A 18 5.78 10.98 7.06
C PHE A 18 5.60 12.32 6.36
N ARG A 19 6.65 13.13 6.23
CA ARG A 19 6.59 14.37 5.43
C ARG A 19 6.24 14.09 3.96
N LYS A 20 6.81 13.04 3.37
CA LYS A 20 6.45 12.62 2.01
C LYS A 20 5.00 12.13 1.94
N LEU A 21 4.58 11.31 2.90
CA LEU A 21 3.21 10.81 2.96
C LEU A 21 2.19 11.95 3.08
N GLU A 22 2.46 12.94 3.93
CA GLU A 22 1.63 14.13 4.09
C GLU A 22 1.58 14.97 2.80
N ALA A 23 2.71 15.12 2.10
CA ALA A 23 2.76 15.82 0.81
C ALA A 23 1.95 15.12 -0.30
N LEU A 24 1.82 13.79 -0.25
CA LEU A 24 0.91 13.07 -1.15
C LEU A 24 -0.56 13.35 -0.81
N ASN A 25 -0.87 13.81 0.40
CA ASN A 25 -2.24 14.10 0.87
C ASN A 25 -3.26 12.96 0.57
N PRO A 26 -3.01 11.72 1.02
CA PRO A 26 -3.90 10.61 0.78
C PRO A 26 -5.26 10.81 1.46
N SER A 27 -6.33 10.40 0.77
CA SER A 27 -7.63 10.17 1.40
C SER A 27 -7.60 8.89 2.24
N ILE A 28 -6.83 7.88 1.79
CA ILE A 28 -6.55 6.67 2.55
C ILE A 28 -5.18 6.08 2.15
N VAL A 29 -4.51 5.49 3.13
CA VAL A 29 -3.27 4.72 2.98
C VAL A 29 -3.63 3.25 3.10
N VAL A 30 -3.30 2.48 2.08
CA VAL A 30 -3.55 1.04 2.01
C VAL A 30 -2.22 0.32 2.18
N ASP A 31 -2.06 -0.37 3.30
CA ASP A 31 -0.91 -1.24 3.54
C ASP A 31 -1.11 -2.58 2.81
N VAL A 32 -0.16 -2.93 1.96
CA VAL A 32 -0.18 -4.18 1.18
C VAL A 32 0.89 -5.17 1.66
N ARG A 33 1.51 -4.94 2.81
CA ARG A 33 2.51 -5.86 3.36
C ARG A 33 1.86 -7.18 3.78
N GLU A 34 2.56 -8.28 3.57
CA GLU A 34 2.15 -9.60 4.09
C GLU A 34 2.07 -9.59 5.63
N ASN A 35 3.05 -8.97 6.28
CA ASN A 35 3.09 -8.86 7.73
C ASN A 35 3.48 -7.43 8.18
N PRO A 36 2.49 -6.57 8.48
CA PRO A 36 2.76 -5.21 8.94
C PRO A 36 3.03 -5.12 10.46
N TYR A 37 2.85 -6.22 11.21
CA TYR A 37 3.09 -6.23 12.66
C TYR A 37 4.58 -6.18 13.01
N ASN A 38 5.45 -6.59 12.08
CA ASN A 38 6.89 -6.58 12.26
C ASN A 38 7.55 -5.64 11.25
N ALA A 39 8.19 -4.59 11.75
CA ALA A 39 9.01 -3.69 10.95
C ALA A 39 10.31 -3.38 11.71
N PHE A 40 11.44 -3.35 10.98
CA PHE A 40 12.76 -3.09 11.57
C PHE A 40 12.81 -1.83 12.43
N LEU A 41 12.14 -0.77 11.98
CA LEU A 41 11.84 0.39 12.81
C LEU A 41 10.39 0.28 13.29
N GLY A 42 10.21 0.17 14.61
CA GLY A 42 8.90 -0.05 15.24
C GLY A 42 7.83 0.99 14.86
N VAL A 43 8.24 2.20 14.46
CA VAL A 43 7.34 3.26 13.98
C VAL A 43 6.54 2.90 12.72
N TYR A 44 6.99 1.91 11.95
CA TYR A 44 6.30 1.43 10.75
C TYR A 44 5.50 0.15 11.01
N THR A 45 5.37 -0.28 12.27
CA THR A 45 4.45 -1.37 12.62
C THR A 45 3.01 -0.93 12.46
N LEU A 46 2.11 -1.89 12.19
CA LEU A 46 0.68 -1.68 12.06
C LEU A 46 0.12 -0.80 13.19
N HIS A 47 0.42 -1.14 14.44
CA HIS A 47 -0.09 -0.38 15.59
C HIS A 47 0.35 1.08 15.60
N GLN A 48 1.60 1.37 15.25
CA GLN A 48 2.10 2.75 15.20
C GLN A 48 1.52 3.53 14.02
N LEU A 49 1.34 2.87 12.87
CA LEU A 49 0.70 3.46 11.69
C LEU A 49 -0.78 3.74 11.94
N GLU A 50 -1.52 2.82 12.54
CA GLU A 50 -2.91 3.03 12.97
C GLU A 50 -3.01 4.19 13.97
N LYS A 51 -2.12 4.24 14.96
CA LYS A 51 -2.08 5.33 15.94
C LYS A 51 -1.81 6.69 15.27
N ARG A 52 -0.95 6.73 14.25
CA ARG A 52 -0.55 7.97 13.57
C ARG A 52 -1.54 8.44 12.52
N LEU A 53 -2.10 7.52 11.74
CA LEU A 53 -2.94 7.80 10.57
C LEU A 53 -4.43 7.65 10.86
N GLY A 54 -4.80 6.94 11.94
CA GLY A 54 -6.18 6.73 12.35
C GLY A 54 -7.04 6.11 11.24
N SER A 55 -8.20 6.71 10.98
CA SER A 55 -9.13 6.26 9.93
C SER A 55 -8.61 6.41 8.51
N LYS A 56 -7.43 7.03 8.31
CA LYS A 56 -6.78 7.14 6.99
C LYS A 56 -5.85 5.95 6.70
N TYR A 57 -5.85 4.90 7.53
CA TYR A 57 -5.03 3.72 7.32
C TYR A 57 -5.88 2.46 7.32
N ILE A 58 -5.60 1.58 6.37
CA ILE A 58 -6.17 0.24 6.32
C ILE A 58 -5.11 -0.74 5.83
N TRP A 59 -5.11 -1.94 6.40
CA TRP A 59 -4.30 -3.06 5.91
C TRP A 59 -5.17 -4.04 5.13
N ILE A 60 -4.77 -4.36 3.91
CA ILE A 60 -5.41 -5.39 3.08
C ILE A 60 -4.48 -6.59 3.04
N LYS A 61 -4.70 -7.53 3.96
CA LYS A 61 -3.90 -8.77 4.08
C LYS A 61 -3.85 -9.59 2.79
N GLU A 62 -4.92 -9.53 1.99
CA GLU A 62 -5.07 -10.27 0.74
C GLU A 62 -4.06 -9.82 -0.34
N LEU A 63 -3.64 -8.55 -0.29
CA LEU A 63 -2.61 -7.99 -1.17
C LEU A 63 -1.18 -8.21 -0.66
N GLY A 64 -1.02 -8.96 0.44
CA GLY A 64 0.27 -9.36 0.97
C GLY A 64 1.06 -10.21 -0.01
N ASN A 65 2.31 -9.87 -0.27
CA ASN A 65 3.18 -10.65 -1.15
C ASN A 65 3.80 -11.86 -0.43
N LYS A 66 3.54 -13.08 -0.93
CA LYS A 66 4.07 -14.35 -0.39
C LYS A 66 5.43 -14.75 -0.98
N THR A 67 5.87 -14.11 -2.06
CA THR A 67 7.08 -14.53 -2.78
C THR A 67 8.12 -13.42 -2.83
N ARG A 68 9.39 -13.82 -2.99
CA ARG A 68 10.49 -12.88 -3.27
C ARG A 68 10.77 -12.74 -4.77
N MET A 69 9.96 -13.38 -5.62
CA MET A 69 10.12 -13.43 -7.07
C MET A 69 9.08 -12.55 -7.76
N MET A 70 9.39 -12.13 -8.98
CA MET A 70 8.46 -11.40 -9.85
C MET A 70 7.98 -12.33 -10.99
N PRO A 71 6.67 -12.34 -11.33
CA PRO A 71 5.60 -11.60 -10.66
C PRO A 71 5.35 -12.13 -9.23
N PRO A 72 4.87 -11.26 -8.31
CA PRO A 72 4.59 -11.67 -6.95
C PRO A 72 3.40 -12.62 -6.92
N THR A 73 3.37 -13.53 -5.95
CA THR A 73 2.15 -14.28 -5.62
C THR A 73 1.52 -13.63 -4.40
N LEU A 74 0.36 -13.01 -4.57
CA LEU A 74 -0.35 -12.37 -3.46
C LEU A 74 -1.07 -13.41 -2.59
N VAL A 75 -1.50 -13.00 -1.39
CA VAL A 75 -2.24 -13.89 -0.49
C VAL A 75 -3.53 -14.35 -1.15
N ASP A 76 -4.29 -13.40 -1.72
CA ASP A 76 -5.51 -13.58 -2.50
C ASP A 76 -5.68 -12.34 -3.41
N GLU A 77 -5.20 -12.41 -4.65
CA GLU A 77 -5.18 -11.26 -5.56
C GLU A 77 -6.59 -10.75 -5.87
N GLU A 78 -7.52 -11.65 -6.17
CA GLU A 78 -8.89 -11.30 -6.56
C GLU A 78 -9.62 -10.59 -5.41
N ALA A 79 -9.63 -11.19 -4.21
CA ALA A 79 -10.28 -10.59 -3.05
C ALA A 79 -9.61 -9.27 -2.62
N GLY A 80 -8.29 -9.16 -2.76
CA GLY A 80 -7.53 -7.95 -2.46
C GLY A 80 -7.84 -6.81 -3.42
N LEU A 81 -7.90 -7.09 -4.72
CA LEU A 81 -8.23 -6.10 -5.74
C LEU A 81 -9.69 -5.64 -5.65
N GLU A 82 -10.62 -6.52 -5.30
CA GLU A 82 -12.03 -6.13 -5.07
C GLU A 82 -12.16 -5.17 -3.89
N LYS A 83 -11.49 -5.43 -2.75
CA LYS A 83 -11.47 -4.48 -1.63
C LYS A 83 -10.87 -3.14 -2.02
N LEU A 84 -9.79 -3.15 -2.81
CA LEU A 84 -9.17 -1.93 -3.30
C LEU A 84 -10.12 -1.16 -4.23
N ARG A 85 -10.92 -1.87 -5.04
CA ARG A 85 -11.97 -1.31 -5.90
C ARG A 85 -13.06 -0.63 -5.06
N GLU A 86 -13.56 -1.29 -4.02
CA GLU A 86 -14.53 -0.69 -3.10
C GLU A 86 -14.00 0.59 -2.43
N LEU A 87 -12.73 0.59 -2.02
CA LEU A 87 -12.08 1.79 -1.47
C LEU A 87 -11.98 2.90 -2.51
N SER A 88 -11.69 2.58 -3.77
CA SER A 88 -11.58 3.55 -4.86
C SER A 88 -12.90 4.28 -5.16
N LEU A 89 -14.04 3.67 -4.82
CA LEU A 89 -15.35 4.31 -4.93
C LEU A 89 -15.57 5.37 -3.84
N LYS A 90 -14.92 5.21 -2.68
CA LYS A 90 -15.09 6.07 -1.49
C LYS A 90 -13.98 7.09 -1.30
N HIS A 91 -12.79 6.81 -1.83
CA HIS A 91 -11.58 7.59 -1.58
C HIS A 91 -10.99 8.07 -2.91
N PRO A 92 -11.00 9.39 -3.19
CA PRO A 92 -10.49 9.90 -4.46
C PRO A 92 -8.97 9.76 -4.60
N LYS A 93 -8.22 9.65 -3.49
CA LYS A 93 -6.76 9.47 -3.50
C LYS A 93 -6.31 8.35 -2.57
N ILE A 94 -5.82 7.26 -3.15
CA ILE A 94 -5.31 6.10 -2.43
C ILE A 94 -3.78 6.04 -2.57
N VAL A 95 -3.08 5.86 -1.45
CA VAL A 95 -1.63 5.62 -1.45
C VAL A 95 -1.34 4.21 -0.97
N LEU A 96 -0.74 3.39 -1.84
CA LEU A 96 -0.30 2.03 -1.49
C LEU A 96 1.03 2.09 -0.72
N LEU A 97 1.03 1.56 0.49
CA LEU A 97 2.19 1.52 1.39
C LEU A 97 2.87 0.15 1.35
N CYS A 98 4.20 0.17 1.25
CA CYS A 98 5.02 -1.03 1.31
C CYS A 98 6.39 -0.83 2.01
N THR A 99 7.14 -1.92 2.21
CA THR A 99 8.48 -1.90 2.82
C THR A 99 9.56 -1.48 1.83
N GLU A 100 9.48 -1.87 0.56
CA GLU A 100 10.62 -1.75 -0.37
C GLU A 100 10.93 -0.30 -0.75
N LYS A 101 12.24 -0.03 -0.87
CA LYS A 101 12.78 1.29 -1.18
C LYS A 101 12.64 1.67 -2.65
N LYS A 102 12.87 0.72 -3.58
CA LYS A 102 12.86 0.95 -5.03
C LYS A 102 11.56 0.44 -5.65
N GLU A 103 10.97 1.20 -6.57
CA GLU A 103 9.75 0.81 -7.29
C GLU A 103 9.95 -0.33 -8.29
N GLU A 104 11.18 -0.47 -8.79
CA GLU A 104 11.60 -1.48 -9.80
C GLU A 104 11.56 -2.92 -9.25
N ASP A 105 11.74 -3.09 -7.94
CA ASP A 105 11.70 -4.38 -7.23
C ASP A 105 10.41 -4.56 -6.41
N CYS A 106 9.47 -3.61 -6.49
CA CYS A 106 8.35 -3.55 -5.55
C CYS A 106 7.05 -4.10 -6.13
N TYR A 107 6.52 -5.12 -5.48
CA TYR A 107 5.21 -5.71 -5.80
C TYR A 107 4.05 -4.71 -5.67
N ARG A 108 4.21 -3.56 -4.98
CA ARG A 108 3.18 -2.50 -4.96
C ARG A 108 2.94 -1.90 -6.35
N SER A 109 3.97 -1.87 -7.21
CA SER A 109 3.86 -1.45 -8.61
C SER A 109 3.02 -2.46 -9.41
N TYR A 110 3.17 -3.75 -9.11
CA TYR A 110 2.33 -4.82 -9.67
C TYR A 110 0.87 -4.65 -9.25
N VAL A 111 0.58 -4.47 -7.96
CA VAL A 111 -0.79 -4.22 -7.46
C VAL A 111 -1.41 -2.99 -8.13
N LYS A 112 -0.66 -1.89 -8.22
CA LYS A 112 -1.11 -0.67 -8.92
C LYS A 112 -1.44 -0.96 -10.39
N LYS A 113 -0.56 -1.68 -11.11
CA LYS A 113 -0.76 -2.03 -12.52
C LYS A 113 -2.01 -2.89 -12.71
N ARG A 114 -2.16 -3.97 -11.93
CA ARG A 114 -3.33 -4.87 -11.98
C ARG A 114 -4.63 -4.12 -11.70
N PHE A 115 -4.62 -3.23 -10.72
CA PHE A 115 -5.77 -2.39 -10.44
C PHE A 115 -6.14 -1.49 -11.63
N LEU A 116 -5.16 -0.81 -12.24
CA LEU A 116 -5.41 0.06 -13.38
C LEU A 116 -5.92 -0.71 -14.59
N GLU A 117 -5.39 -1.91 -14.86
CA GLU A 117 -5.88 -2.79 -15.95
C GLU A 117 -7.35 -3.14 -15.77
N LEU A 118 -7.74 -3.63 -14.58
CA LEU A 118 -9.14 -3.99 -14.28
C LEU A 118 -10.12 -2.82 -14.37
N ASN A 119 -9.64 -1.59 -14.15
CA ASN A 119 -10.48 -0.39 -14.19
C ASN A 119 -10.36 0.38 -15.52
N SER A 120 -9.50 -0.06 -16.45
CA SER A 120 -9.38 0.50 -17.80
C SER A 120 -10.24 -0.26 -18.83
N GLU A 121 -10.73 -1.44 -18.47
CA GLU A 121 -11.65 -2.26 -19.29
C GLU A 121 -13.14 -1.93 -19.06
N CYS A 122 -13.45 -0.75 -18.51
CA CYS A 122 -14.81 -0.22 -18.32
C CYS A 122 -15.06 1.05 -19.13
#